data_AF-A0A7F8RF53-F1
#
_entry.id   AF-A0A7F8RF53-F1
#
_cell.length_a   1.000
_cell.length_b   1.000
_cell.length_c   1.000
_cell.angle_alpha   90.00
_cell.angle_beta   90.00
_cell.angle_gamma   90.00
#
_symmetry.space_group_name_H-M   'P 1'
#
loop_
_entity.id
_entity.type
_entity.pdbx_description
1 polymer ?
#
loop_
_entity_poly.entity_id
_entity_poly.type
_entity_poly.pdbx_seq_one_letter_code
_entity_poly.pdbx_strand_id
1 'polypeptide(L)'
;MTPVYGGGHLSVSILLYIFFLFLKKKKTSRFDPYGKNKFSTCRICKSSVHQPGSHYCQGCAYKKGICAMCGKKVLDTKNYKQTSV
;
A
#
# COMPACT_ATOMS: atom_id res chain seq x y z
N MET A 1 45.07 -39.21 9.99
CA MET A 1 44.88 -38.86 8.55
C MET A 1 43.97 -39.94 7.97
N THR A 2 42.78 -39.74 7.42
CA THR A 2 42.10 -38.65 6.70
C THR A 2 40.58 -38.64 7.04
N PRO A 3 39.86 -37.51 6.91
CA PRO A 3 38.40 -37.44 7.03
C PRO A 3 37.72 -37.31 5.65
N VAL A 4 36.71 -38.14 5.31
CA VAL A 4 35.82 -37.86 4.16
C VAL A 4 34.39 -38.38 4.37
N TYR A 5 33.45 -37.43 4.40
CA TYR A 5 31.99 -37.42 4.40
C TYR A 5 31.26 -38.65 3.80
N GLY A 6 30.61 -39.44 4.65
CA GLY A 6 29.61 -40.45 4.27
C GLY A 6 28.21 -39.87 4.29
N GLY A 7 27.66 -39.59 3.09
CA GLY A 7 26.42 -38.87 2.86
C GLY A 7 25.21 -39.44 3.60
N GLY A 8 24.55 -38.55 4.34
CA GLY A 8 23.24 -38.81 4.92
C GLY A 8 22.25 -39.16 3.81
N HIS A 9 21.65 -40.35 3.93
CA HIS A 9 20.42 -40.71 3.24
C HIS A 9 19.33 -39.75 3.75
N LEU A 10 19.30 -38.53 3.22
CA LEU A 10 18.18 -37.62 3.35
C LEU A 10 17.00 -38.37 2.76
N SER A 11 16.21 -39.00 3.64
CA SER A 11 14.99 -39.73 3.30
C SER A 11 14.26 -38.93 2.22
N VAL A 12 13.89 -39.57 1.13
CA VAL A 12 13.30 -38.94 -0.07
C VAL A 12 12.22 -37.91 0.28
N SER A 13 11.53 -38.10 1.41
CA SER A 13 10.63 -37.16 2.07
C SER A 13 11.20 -35.75 2.34
N ILE A 14 12.46 -35.61 2.75
CA ILE A 14 13.14 -34.31 3.02
C ILE A 14 13.43 -33.57 1.72
N LEU A 15 13.93 -34.27 0.69
CA LEU A 15 14.13 -33.68 -0.64
C LEU A 15 12.81 -33.24 -1.27
N LEU A 16 11.74 -34.03 -1.10
CA LEU A 16 10.40 -33.64 -1.49
C LEU A 16 9.91 -32.42 -0.70
N TYR A 17 10.16 -32.34 0.61
CA TYR A 17 9.77 -31.19 1.43
C TYR A 17 10.47 -29.89 1.02
N ILE A 18 11.77 -29.96 0.72
CA ILE A 18 12.56 -28.82 0.23
C ILE A 18 12.08 -28.40 -1.18
N PHE A 19 11.77 -29.36 -2.05
CA PHE A 19 11.19 -29.11 -3.36
C PHE A 19 9.80 -28.42 -3.26
N PHE A 20 8.95 -28.91 -2.35
CA PHE A 20 7.64 -28.28 -2.07
C PHE A 20 7.77 -26.87 -1.47
N LEU A 21 8.77 -26.63 -0.61
CA LEU A 21 9.07 -25.29 -0.07
C LEU A 21 9.52 -24.31 -1.17
N PHE A 22 10.33 -24.77 -2.13
CA PHE A 22 10.79 -23.94 -3.25
C PHE A 22 9.64 -23.55 -4.21
N LEU A 23 8.66 -24.43 -4.42
CA LEU A 23 7.47 -24.16 -5.24
C LEU A 23 6.45 -23.24 -4.57
N LYS A 24 6.51 -23.06 -3.25
CA LYS A 24 5.64 -22.11 -2.52
C LYS A 24 6.12 -20.67 -2.70
N LYS A 25 6.11 -20.15 -3.94
CA LYS A 25 6.26 -18.71 -4.19
C LYS A 25 5.15 -17.95 -3.47
N LYS A 26 5.50 -17.14 -2.46
CA LYS A 26 4.60 -16.14 -1.87
C LYS A 26 4.05 -15.25 -2.98
N LYS A 27 2.73 -15.22 -3.17
CA LYS A 27 2.07 -14.22 -4.00
C LYS A 27 2.26 -12.86 -3.34
N THR A 28 3.22 -12.08 -3.82
CA THR A 28 3.27 -10.65 -3.51
C THR A 28 2.03 -10.03 -4.15
N SER A 29 1.28 -9.23 -3.38
CA SER A 29 0.19 -8.42 -3.91
C SER A 29 0.80 -7.44 -4.91
N ARG A 30 0.68 -7.73 -6.21
CA ARG A 30 1.07 -6.78 -7.26
C ARG A 30 0.18 -5.56 -7.08
N PHE A 31 0.80 -4.38 -7.02
CA PHE A 31 0.10 -3.13 -7.12
C PHE A 31 -0.53 -3.08 -8.51
N ASP A 32 -1.84 -3.28 -8.57
CA ASP A 32 -2.61 -3.27 -9.80
C ASP A 32 -3.14 -1.84 -10.01
N PRO A 33 -2.63 -1.10 -11.01
CA PRO A 33 -3.06 0.28 -11.27
C PRO A 33 -4.52 0.39 -11.74
N TYR A 34 -5.14 -0.73 -12.13
CA TYR A 34 -6.54 -0.84 -12.54
C TYR A 34 -7.41 -1.59 -11.51
N GLY A 35 -6.77 -2.19 -10.50
CA GLY A 35 -7.38 -3.11 -9.55
C GLY A 35 -7.79 -2.43 -8.25
N LYS A 36 -9.11 -2.24 -8.10
CA LYS A 36 -9.87 -2.03 -6.84
C LYS A 36 -9.53 -0.82 -5.96
N ASN A 37 -8.34 -0.24 -6.05
CA ASN A 37 -7.99 1.03 -5.44
C ASN A 37 -8.51 2.17 -6.32
N LYS A 38 -9.84 2.25 -6.49
CA LYS A 38 -10.46 3.37 -7.19
C LYS A 38 -10.04 4.65 -6.47
N PHE A 39 -9.26 5.48 -7.16
CA PHE A 39 -9.02 6.85 -6.75
C PHE A 39 -10.38 7.50 -6.49
N SER A 40 -10.61 7.87 -5.25
CA SER A 40 -11.85 8.50 -4.82
C SER A 40 -11.91 9.91 -5.39
N THR A 41 -13.12 10.37 -5.71
CA THR A 41 -13.35 11.73 -6.16
C THR A 41 -13.52 12.67 -4.96
N CYS A 42 -12.97 13.88 -5.07
CA CYS A 42 -13.08 14.91 -4.06
C CYS A 42 -14.55 15.33 -3.92
N ARG A 43 -15.09 15.36 -2.69
CA ARG A 43 -16.50 15.73 -2.46
C ARG A 43 -16.81 17.21 -2.71
N ILE A 44 -15.80 18.07 -2.85
CA ILE A 44 -15.95 19.52 -3.02
C ILE A 44 -15.86 19.92 -4.50
N CYS A 45 -14.73 19.59 -5.14
CA CYS A 45 -14.47 19.96 -6.54
C CYS A 45 -14.70 18.82 -7.54
N LYS A 46 -15.06 17.61 -7.07
CA LYS A 46 -15.32 16.41 -7.89
C LYS A 46 -14.13 15.91 -8.72
N SER A 47 -12.94 16.50 -8.57
CA SER A 47 -11.73 16.00 -9.21
C SER A 47 -11.26 14.66 -8.62
N SER A 48 -10.53 13.88 -9.41
CA SER A 48 -9.90 12.64 -8.94
C SER A 48 -8.84 12.93 -7.88
N VAL A 49 -8.88 12.21 -6.74
CA VAL A 49 -7.90 12.37 -5.67
C VAL A 49 -6.78 11.36 -5.87
N HIS A 50 -5.53 11.86 -5.85
CA HIS A 50 -4.35 11.04 -6.07
C HIS A 50 -4.03 10.09 -4.91
N GLN A 51 -4.43 10.43 -3.68
CA GLN A 51 -4.17 9.56 -2.53
C GLN A 51 -5.30 8.54 -2.32
N PRO A 52 -4.97 7.24 -2.19
CA PRO A 52 -5.97 6.22 -1.90
C PRO A 52 -6.60 6.47 -0.52
N GLY A 53 -7.91 6.29 -0.40
CA GLY A 53 -8.65 6.49 0.86
C GLY A 53 -8.98 7.95 1.20
N SER A 54 -8.60 8.91 0.37
CA SER A 54 -8.94 10.33 0.58
C SER A 54 -10.40 10.62 0.27
N HIS A 55 -11.01 11.59 0.94
CA HIS A 55 -12.33 12.12 0.55
C HIS A 55 -12.26 13.51 -0.09
N TYR A 56 -11.15 14.21 0.10
CA TYR A 56 -10.93 15.55 -0.41
C TYR A 56 -9.56 15.64 -1.09
N CYS A 57 -9.46 16.46 -2.14
CA CYS A 57 -8.16 16.76 -2.75
C CYS A 57 -7.34 17.68 -1.84
N GLN A 58 -6.02 17.67 -2.03
CA GLN A 58 -5.08 18.45 -1.22
C GLN A 58 -5.40 19.96 -1.25
N GLY A 59 -5.74 20.51 -2.42
CA GLY A 59 -6.12 21.92 -2.54
C GLY A 59 -7.40 22.29 -1.79
N CYS A 60 -8.45 21.46 -1.84
CA CYS A 60 -9.69 21.72 -1.12
C CYS A 60 -9.55 21.52 0.40
N ALA A 61 -8.79 20.49 0.80
CA ALA A 61 -8.44 20.24 2.19
C ALA A 61 -7.69 21.43 2.79
N TYR A 62 -6.73 21.98 2.04
CA TYR A 62 -5.98 23.17 2.42
C TYR A 62 -6.87 24.41 2.51
N LYS A 63 -7.60 24.78 1.45
CA LYS A 63 -8.49 25.95 1.44
C LYS A 63 -9.53 25.97 2.58
N LYS A 64 -10.01 24.79 2.99
CA LYS A 64 -11.02 24.66 4.05
C LYS A 64 -10.43 24.33 5.43
N GLY A 65 -9.13 24.09 5.54
CA GLY A 65 -8.48 23.68 6.79
C GLY A 65 -8.98 22.35 7.34
N ILE A 66 -9.28 21.38 6.46
CA ILE A 66 -9.81 20.05 6.84
C ILE A 66 -8.83 18.92 6.50
N CYS A 67 -8.95 17.81 7.22
CA CYS A 67 -8.25 16.56 6.95
C CYS A 67 -8.68 15.96 5.60
N ALA A 68 -7.74 15.70 4.68
CA ALA A 68 -8.03 15.12 3.36
C ALA A 68 -8.61 13.69 3.43
N MET A 69 -8.26 12.94 4.47
CA MET A 69 -8.75 11.57 4.71
C MET A 69 -10.12 11.55 5.38
N CYS A 70 -10.31 12.44 6.36
CA CYS A 70 -11.35 12.28 7.37
C CYS A 70 -12.33 13.46 7.46
N GLY A 71 -12.05 14.59 6.81
CA GLY A 71 -12.93 15.75 6.74
C GLY A 71 -13.06 16.56 8.04
N LYS A 72 -12.44 16.11 9.13
CA LYS A 72 -12.40 16.87 10.40
C LYS A 72 -11.61 18.16 10.21
N LYS A 73 -12.07 19.23 10.85
CA LYS A 73 -11.40 20.53 10.85
C LYS A 73 -10.10 20.44 11.63
N VAL A 74 -8.99 20.77 10.99
CA VAL A 74 -7.64 20.76 11.56
C VAL A 74 -7.18 22.18 11.88
N LEU A 75 -7.61 23.15 11.06
CA LEU A 75 -7.23 24.55 11.17
C LEU A 75 -8.45 25.46 11.03
N ASP A 76 -8.50 26.52 11.84
CA ASP A 76 -9.50 27.58 11.71
C ASP A 76 -9.07 28.59 10.66
N THR A 77 -9.61 28.49 9.45
CA THR A 77 -9.25 29.33 8.30
C THR A 77 -9.87 30.73 8.32
N LYS A 78 -10.56 31.14 9.40
CA LYS A 78 -11.29 32.43 9.47
C LYS A 78 -10.38 33.64 9.22
N ASN A 79 -9.13 33.58 9.67
CA ASN A 79 -8.16 34.66 9.53
C ASN A 79 -7.08 34.36 8.48
N TYR A 80 -7.18 33.23 7.75
CA TYR A 80 -6.16 32.79 6.80
C TYR A 80 -6.70 32.75 5.38
N LYS A 81 -6.08 33.52 4.48
CA LYS A 81 -6.45 33.53 3.05
C LYS A 81 -5.70 32.44 2.29
N GLN A 82 -6.06 31.19 2.54
CA GLN A 82 -5.42 30.03 1.91
C GLN A 82 -5.88 29.89 0.45
N THR A 83 -4.95 30.06 -0.49
CA THR A 83 -5.13 29.75 -1.91
C THR A 83 -4.53 28.37 -2.21
N SER A 84 -5.21 27.60 -3.07
CA SER A 84 -4.57 26.44 -3.70
C SER A 84 -3.85 26.98 -4.91
N VAL A 85 -2.58 26.61 -5.03
CA VAL A 85 -1.84 26.60 -6.30
C VAL A 85 -2.59 25.74 -7.33
#